data_AF-A0A537UZ92-F1
#
_entry.id   AF-A0A537UZ92-F1
#
_cell.length_a   1.000
_cell.length_b   1.000
_cell.length_c   1.000
_cell.angle_alpha   90.00
_cell.angle_beta   90.00
_cell.angle_gamma   90.00
#
_symmetry.space_group_name_H-M   'P 1'
#
loop_
_entity.id
_entity.type
_entity.pdbx_description
1 polymer ?
#
loop_
_entity_poly.entity_id
_entity_poly.type
_entity_poly.pdbx_seq_one_letter_code
_entity_poly.pdbx_strand_id
1 'polypeptide(L)'
;SDRVHFHLRDYREERGEYDRIVSVGMFEHVGVNQYGVFFDKLNALLKPDGVALLHSIGRMDGPGTTNPWIRKYIFPGGYCPALSEVVPIAERRRLWITDIEVLRLHYAETLRAWRVRFEHNREQIRTLY
;
A
#
# COMPACT_ATOMS: atom_id res chain seq x y z
N SER A 1 -21.27 -19.52 0.48
CA SER A 1 -20.22 -18.69 -0.14
C SER A 1 -20.39 -17.22 0.23
N ASP A 2 -20.79 -16.98 1.49
CA ASP A 2 -21.52 -15.77 1.89
C ASP A 2 -20.71 -14.96 2.92
N ARG A 3 -19.42 -15.30 3.05
CA ARG A 3 -18.46 -14.71 3.98
C ARG A 3 -17.51 -13.72 3.31
N VAL A 4 -17.62 -13.57 1.99
CA VAL A 4 -16.76 -12.71 1.18
C VAL A 4 -17.65 -11.83 0.31
N HIS A 5 -17.42 -10.52 0.41
CA HIS A 5 -18.14 -9.52 -0.37
C HIS A 5 -17.13 -8.63 -1.09
N PHE A 6 -17.37 -8.38 -2.36
CA PHE A 6 -16.57 -7.46 -3.16
C PHE A 6 -17.35 -6.18 -3.38
N HIS A 7 -16.70 -5.05 -3.14
CA HIS A 7 -17.29 -3.74 -3.31
C HIS A 7 -16.44 -2.94 -4.29
N LEU A 8 -17.07 -2.48 -5.37
CA LEU A 8 -16.49 -1.44 -6.22
C LEU A 8 -16.86 -0.09 -5.59
N ARG A 9 -16.06 0.33 -4.62
CA ARG A 9 -16.28 1.54 -3.83
C ARG A 9 -14.95 2.14 -3.44
N ASP A 10 -14.92 3.45 -3.30
CA ASP A 10 -13.83 4.14 -2.62
C ASP A 10 -13.78 3.74 -1.14
N TYR A 11 -12.62 3.28 -0.66
CA TYR A 11 -12.46 2.93 0.75
C TYR A 11 -12.79 4.10 1.69
N ARG A 12 -12.65 5.34 1.21
CA ARG A 12 -13.00 6.57 1.96
C ARG A 12 -14.49 6.65 2.27
N GLU A 13 -15.34 5.96 1.51
CA GLU A 13 -16.78 5.90 1.71
C GLU A 13 -17.24 4.71 2.55
N GLU A 14 -16.33 3.81 2.97
CA GLU A 14 -16.68 2.64 3.78
C GLU A 14 -17.24 3.06 5.15
N ARG A 15 -18.27 2.37 5.65
CA ARG A 15 -18.93 2.74 6.92
C ARG A 15 -19.03 1.59 7.91
N GLY A 16 -18.49 0.43 7.57
CA GLY A 16 -18.42 -0.72 8.47
C GLY A 16 -17.46 -0.52 9.64
N GLU A 17 -17.51 -1.47 10.57
CA GLU A 17 -16.52 -1.65 11.62
C GLU A 17 -15.97 -3.06 11.56
N TYR A 18 -14.64 -3.18 11.63
CA TYR A 18 -13.93 -4.42 11.38
C TYR A 18 -13.07 -4.79 12.58
N ASP A 19 -13.05 -6.09 12.90
CA ASP A 19 -12.11 -6.63 13.87
C ASP A 19 -10.68 -6.55 13.33
N ARG A 20 -10.49 -6.75 12.02
CA ARG A 20 -9.18 -6.76 11.36
C ARG A 20 -9.25 -6.06 10.02
N ILE A 21 -8.23 -5.26 9.70
CA ILE A 21 -8.08 -4.60 8.40
C ILE A 21 -6.72 -4.96 7.81
N VAL A 22 -6.68 -5.27 6.52
CA VAL A 22 -5.43 -5.47 5.79
C VAL A 22 -5.42 -4.56 4.58
N SER A 23 -4.35 -3.81 4.41
CA SER A 23 -4.10 -3.01 3.21
C SER A 23 -2.77 -3.41 2.58
N VAL A 24 -2.78 -3.85 1.32
CA VAL A 24 -1.58 -4.29 0.58
C VAL A 24 -1.46 -3.50 -0.71
N GLY A 25 -0.38 -2.74 -0.87
CA GLY A 25 0.00 -2.11 -2.15
C GLY A 25 -0.92 -0.99 -2.66
N MET A 26 -1.78 -0.42 -1.81
CA MET A 26 -2.57 0.77 -2.17
C MET A 26 -2.00 2.08 -1.61
N PHE A 27 -1.21 2.02 -0.55
CA PHE A 27 -0.86 3.21 0.23
C PHE A 27 0.11 4.13 -0.52
N GLU A 28 0.90 3.55 -1.42
CA GLU A 28 1.75 4.21 -2.40
C GLU A 28 0.95 5.15 -3.33
N HIS A 29 -0.36 4.94 -3.45
CA HIS A 29 -1.27 5.71 -4.30
C HIS A 29 -2.11 6.73 -3.53
N VAL A 30 -2.00 6.79 -2.20
CA VAL A 30 -2.74 7.76 -1.36
C VAL A 30 -2.16 9.17 -1.54
N GLY A 31 -0.83 9.27 -1.60
CA GLY A 31 -0.11 10.53 -1.66
C GLY A 31 0.07 11.19 -0.29
N VAL A 32 1.23 11.83 -0.09
CA VAL A 32 1.69 12.32 1.23
C VAL A 32 0.69 13.25 1.93
N ASN A 33 -0.02 14.09 1.17
CA ASN A 33 -1.00 15.04 1.72
C ASN A 33 -2.28 14.36 2.24
N GLN A 34 -2.49 13.08 1.93
CA GLN A 34 -3.70 12.33 2.28
C GLN A 34 -3.45 11.25 3.34
N TYR A 35 -2.22 11.11 3.86
CA TYR A 35 -1.92 10.13 4.91
C TYR A 35 -2.77 10.36 6.16
N GLY A 36 -3.00 11.61 6.54
CA GLY A 36 -3.91 11.93 7.64
C GLY A 36 -5.30 11.35 7.43
N VAL A 37 -5.91 11.62 6.28
CA VAL A 37 -7.23 11.11 5.90
C VAL A 37 -7.27 9.58 5.88
N PHE A 38 -6.21 8.95 5.38
CA PHE A 38 -6.09 7.49 5.38
C PHE A 38 -6.09 6.91 6.80
N PHE A 39 -5.25 7.43 7.70
CA PHE A 39 -5.19 6.91 9.08
C PHE A 39 -6.42 7.28 9.91
N ASP A 40 -7.04 8.44 9.65
CA ASP A 40 -8.32 8.82 10.25
C ASP A 40 -9.40 7.81 9.85
N LYS A 41 -9.42 7.42 8.56
CA LYS A 41 -10.34 6.39 8.06
C LYS A 41 -10.05 5.02 8.65
N LEU A 42 -8.77 4.62 8.68
CA LEU A 42 -8.34 3.33 9.22
C LEU A 42 -8.77 3.18 10.69
N ASN A 43 -8.56 4.22 11.50
CA ASN A 43 -8.97 4.22 12.90
C ASN A 43 -10.50 4.13 13.04
N ALA A 44 -11.26 4.95 12.29
CA ALA A 44 -12.73 4.94 12.35
C ALA A 44 -13.37 3.61 11.92
N LEU A 45 -12.68 2.81 11.11
CA LEU A 45 -13.16 1.49 10.65
C LEU A 45 -12.75 0.35 11.59
N LEU A 46 -11.85 0.57 12.55
CA LEU A 46 -11.43 -0.45 13.51
C LEU A 46 -12.34 -0.44 14.74
N LYS A 47 -12.74 -1.64 15.18
CA LYS A 47 -13.30 -1.81 16.53
C LYS A 47 -12.26 -1.47 17.62
N PRO A 48 -12.66 -1.24 18.89
CA PRO A 48 -11.73 -0.84 19.96
C PRO A 48 -10.48 -1.72 20.12
N ASP A 49 -10.61 -3.04 19.98
CA ASP A 49 -9.49 -4.01 20.04
C ASP A 49 -9.10 -4.53 18.63
N GLY A 50 -9.35 -3.71 17.62
CA GLY A 50 -9.08 -4.01 16.23
C GLY A 50 -7.58 -3.97 15.91
N VAL A 51 -7.16 -4.74 14.91
CA VAL A 51 -5.78 -4.74 14.42
C VAL A 51 -5.75 -4.50 12.93
N ALA A 52 -4.94 -3.54 12.49
CA ALA A 52 -4.67 -3.29 11.09
C ALA A 52 -3.25 -3.71 10.69
N LEU A 53 -3.12 -4.30 9.51
CA LEU A 53 -1.84 -4.50 8.83
C LEU A 53 -1.79 -3.59 7.60
N LEU A 54 -0.82 -2.68 7.59
CA LEU A 54 -0.49 -1.84 6.44
C LEU A 54 0.79 -2.36 5.78
N HIS A 55 0.66 -2.92 4.59
CA HIS A 55 1.77 -3.37 3.77
C HIS A 55 1.94 -2.44 2.56
N SER A 56 3.07 -1.73 2.54
CA SER A 56 3.40 -0.74 1.51
C SER A 56 4.86 -0.87 1.12
N ILE A 57 5.18 -0.61 -0.15
CA ILE A 57 6.52 -0.24 -0.58
C ILE A 57 6.91 1.04 0.18
N GLY A 58 8.15 1.10 0.64
CA GLY A 58 8.69 2.26 1.34
C GLY A 58 10.10 2.58 0.89
N ARG A 59 10.63 3.69 1.39
CA ARG A 59 11.99 4.15 1.14
C ARG A 59 12.75 4.35 2.45
N MET A 60 14.07 4.13 2.42
CA MET A 60 14.93 4.20 3.61
C MET A 60 15.59 5.57 3.81
N ASP A 61 15.67 6.39 2.77
CA ASP A 61 16.46 7.62 2.70
C ASP A 61 15.66 8.88 3.09
N GLY A 62 14.54 8.69 3.79
CA GLY A 62 13.63 9.79 4.17
C GLY A 62 12.73 10.24 3.01
N PRO A 63 11.99 11.36 3.18
CA PRO A 63 11.11 11.89 2.14
C PRO A 63 11.89 12.23 0.86
N GLY A 64 11.25 12.08 -0.29
CA GLY A 64 11.89 12.46 -1.56
C GLY A 64 10.94 12.43 -2.75
N THR A 65 11.46 12.06 -3.93
CA THR A 65 10.64 12.01 -5.15
C THR A 65 10.63 10.62 -5.78
N THR A 66 9.57 10.33 -6.53
CA THR A 66 9.44 9.11 -7.34
C THR A 66 10.33 9.22 -8.58
N ASN A 67 11.00 8.12 -8.94
CA ASN A 67 11.80 8.04 -10.17
C ASN A 67 11.01 8.56 -11.39
N PRO A 68 11.57 9.48 -12.20
CA PRO A 68 10.84 10.10 -13.31
C PRO A 68 10.31 9.12 -14.36
N TRP A 69 11.06 8.04 -14.64
CA TRP A 69 10.63 7.02 -15.60
C TRP A 69 9.47 6.21 -15.05
N ILE A 70 9.55 5.75 -13.80
CA ILE A 70 8.46 5.03 -13.11
C ILE A 70 7.21 5.90 -13.05
N ARG A 71 7.35 7.18 -12.67
CA ARG A 71 6.24 8.14 -12.63
C ARG A 71 5.59 8.33 -14.00
N LYS A 72 6.38 8.38 -15.08
CA LYS A 72 5.86 8.63 -16.44
C LYS A 72 5.18 7.41 -17.04
N TYR A 73 5.77 6.22 -16.88
CA TYR A 73 5.37 5.05 -17.66
C TYR A 73 4.64 3.96 -16.87
N ILE A 74 4.84 3.88 -15.55
CA ILE A 74 4.32 2.75 -14.75
C ILE A 74 3.29 3.22 -13.73
N PHE A 75 3.63 4.15 -12.85
CA PHE A 75 2.78 4.62 -11.76
C PHE A 75 2.66 6.15 -11.71
N PRO A 76 1.83 6.75 -12.58
CA PRO A 76 1.52 8.18 -12.50
C PRO A 76 0.92 8.53 -11.14
N GLY A 77 1.54 9.49 -10.45
CA GLY A 77 1.10 9.94 -9.12
C GLY A 77 1.52 9.04 -7.94
N GLY A 78 2.12 7.87 -8.19
CA GLY A 78 2.60 6.99 -7.13
C GLY A 78 3.78 7.58 -6.36
N TYR A 79 3.79 7.37 -5.05
CA TYR A 79 4.83 7.84 -4.14
C TYR A 79 5.12 6.79 -3.05
N CYS A 80 6.38 6.38 -2.92
CA CYS A 80 6.80 5.46 -1.86
C CYS A 80 7.04 6.24 -0.55
N PRO A 81 6.24 6.02 0.51
CA PRO A 81 6.44 6.69 1.80
C PRO A 81 7.79 6.39 2.44
N ALA A 82 8.33 7.38 3.14
CA ALA A 82 9.32 7.13 4.19
C ALA A 82 8.63 6.83 5.52
N LEU A 83 9.23 5.97 6.35
CA LEU A 83 8.70 5.71 7.70
C LEU A 83 8.58 6.99 8.54
N SER A 84 9.49 7.96 8.35
CA SER A 84 9.43 9.27 9.01
C SER A 84 8.23 10.13 8.62
N GLU A 85 7.56 9.85 7.50
CA GLU A 85 6.30 10.51 7.10
C GLU A 85 5.08 9.79 7.67
N VAL A 86 5.17 8.48 7.82
CA VAL A 86 4.04 7.60 8.18
C VAL A 86 3.88 7.50 9.69
N VAL A 87 4.96 7.19 10.42
CA VAL A 87 4.93 6.92 11.87
C VAL A 87 4.32 8.10 12.64
N PRO A 88 4.76 9.36 12.44
CA PRO A 88 4.19 10.48 13.19
C PRO A 88 2.71 10.73 12.87
N ILE A 89 2.24 10.35 11.68
CA ILE A 89 0.83 10.49 11.32
C ILE A 89 0.00 9.46 12.09
N ALA A 90 0.42 8.19 12.11
CA ALA A 90 -0.26 7.13 12.84
C ALA A 90 -0.33 7.42 14.35
N GLU A 91 0.78 7.87 14.95
CA GLU A 91 0.85 8.24 16.37
C GLU A 91 -0.12 9.38 16.72
N ARG A 92 -0.18 10.44 15.89
CA ARG A 92 -1.13 11.55 16.08
C ARG A 92 -2.59 11.10 15.96
N ARG A 93 -2.86 9.98 15.29
CA ARG A 93 -4.19 9.34 15.21
C ARG A 93 -4.45 8.35 16.33
N ARG A 94 -3.59 8.28 17.35
CA ARG A 94 -3.73 7.36 18.49
C ARG A 94 -3.76 5.89 18.09
N LEU A 95 -3.13 5.54 16.96
CA LEU A 95 -2.89 4.15 16.59
C LEU A 95 -1.53 3.72 17.13
N TRP A 96 -1.51 2.64 17.89
CA TRP A 96 -0.27 2.02 18.34
C TRP A 96 0.37 1.26 17.20
N ILE A 97 1.64 1.55 16.90
CA ILE A 97 2.45 0.71 16.03
C ILE A 97 3.06 -0.38 16.90
N THR A 98 2.60 -1.61 16.70
CA THR A 98 3.03 -2.76 17.52
C THR A 98 4.20 -3.52 16.90
N ASP A 99 4.41 -3.40 15.59
CA ASP A 99 5.48 -4.07 14.85
C ASP A 99 5.81 -3.32 13.55
N ILE A 100 7.06 -3.44 13.09
CA ILE A 100 7.51 -3.02 11.75
C ILE A 100 8.44 -4.09 11.19
N GLU A 101 8.04 -4.73 10.09
CA GLU A 101 8.85 -5.71 9.37
C GLU A 101 9.29 -5.19 7.99
N VAL A 102 10.58 -5.35 7.64
CA VAL A 102 11.15 -4.87 6.37
C VAL A 102 11.48 -6.02 5.44
N LEU A 103 10.62 -6.24 4.43
CA LEU A 103 10.73 -7.35 3.48
C LEU A 103 11.52 -7.02 2.20
N ARG A 104 12.52 -6.13 2.28
CA ARG A 104 13.23 -5.55 1.12
C ARG A 104 13.77 -6.59 0.13
N LEU A 105 14.38 -7.66 0.61
CA LEU A 105 14.97 -8.70 -0.26
C LEU A 105 13.91 -9.64 -0.87
N HIS A 106 12.78 -9.83 -0.18
CA HIS A 106 11.67 -10.61 -0.71
C HIS A 106 11.11 -9.96 -1.97
N TYR A 107 10.94 -8.63 -1.97
CA TYR A 107 10.43 -7.93 -3.15
C TYR A 107 11.40 -8.00 -4.34
N ALA A 108 12.72 -8.04 -4.08
CA ALA A 108 13.71 -8.23 -5.13
C ALA A 108 13.56 -9.61 -5.81
N GLU A 109 13.33 -10.66 -5.01
CA GLU A 109 13.07 -12.00 -5.50
C GLU A 109 11.72 -12.09 -6.24
N THR A 110 10.68 -11.43 -5.74
CA THR A 110 9.39 -11.30 -6.43
C THR A 110 9.53 -10.68 -7.81
N LEU A 111 10.23 -9.53 -7.91
CA LEU A 111 10.48 -8.85 -9.19
C LEU A 111 11.32 -9.70 -10.15
N ARG A 112 12.30 -10.45 -9.63
CA ARG A 112 13.08 -11.40 -10.43
C ARG A 112 12.20 -12.50 -11.00
N ALA A 113 11.34 -13.10 -10.18
CA ALA A 113 10.41 -14.13 -10.61
C ALA A 113 9.40 -13.61 -11.65
N TRP A 114 8.88 -12.39 -11.47
CA TRP A 114 8.02 -11.74 -12.46
C TRP A 114 8.74 -11.51 -13.78
N ARG A 115 9.97 -11.00 -13.75
CA ARG A 115 10.77 -10.80 -14.96
C ARG A 115 10.99 -12.11 -15.72
N VAL A 116 11.40 -13.18 -15.03
CA VAL A 116 11.63 -14.49 -15.68
C VAL A 116 10.36 -14.98 -16.38
N ARG A 117 9.21 -14.88 -15.72
CA ARG A 117 7.92 -15.31 -16.32
C ARG A 117 7.48 -14.40 -17.45
N PHE A 118 7.70 -13.08 -17.34
CA PHE A 118 7.41 -12.13 -18.40
C PHE A 118 8.23 -12.45 -19.66
N GLU A 119 9.55 -12.63 -19.52
CA GLU A 119 10.43 -12.95 -20.64
C GLU A 119 10.05 -14.28 -21.31
N HIS A 120 9.69 -15.30 -20.53
CA HIS A 120 9.24 -16.58 -21.07
C HIS A 120 7.98 -16.47 -21.94
N ASN A 121 7.09 -15.53 -21.62
CA ASN A 121 5.82 -15.33 -22.32
C ASN A 121 5.84 -14.10 -23.25
N ARG A 122 7.02 -13.53 -23.52
CA ARG A 122 7.15 -12.22 -24.17
C ARG A 122 6.48 -12.16 -25.54
N GLU A 123 6.61 -13.20 -26.36
CA GLU A 123 5.95 -13.24 -27.67
C GLU A 123 4.42 -13.27 -27.59
N GLN A 124 3.86 -13.97 -26.61
CA GLN A 124 2.41 -13.97 -26.38
C GLN A 124 1.94 -12.63 -25.84
N ILE A 125 2.70 -11.99 -24.96
CA ILE A 125 2.35 -10.66 -24.43
C ILE A 125 2.33 -9.61 -25.54
N ARG A 126 3.28 -9.69 -26.49
CA ARG A 126 3.37 -8.81 -27.65
C ARG A 126 2.17 -8.89 -28.59
N THR A 127 1.34 -9.94 -28.53
CA THR A 127 0.12 -10.00 -29.34
C THR A 127 -1.10 -9.38 -28.65
N LEU A 128 -1.02 -9.09 -27.35
CA LEU A 128 -2.10 -8.50 -26.56
C LEU A 128 -2.10 -6.96 -26.58
N TYR A 129 -0.96 -6.35 -26.89
CA TYR A 129 -0.71 -4.91 -26.90
C TYR A 129 0.07 -4.52 -28.14
#